data_AF-X6L7A5-F1
#
_entry.id   AF-X6L7A5-F1
#
_cell.length_a   1.000
_cell.length_b   1.000
_cell.length_c   1.000
_cell.angle_alpha   90.00
_cell.angle_beta   90.00
_cell.angle_gamma   90.00
#
_symmetry.space_group_name_H-M   'P 1'
#
loop_
_entity.id
_entity.type
_entity.pdbx_description
1 polymer ?
#
loop_
_entity_poly.entity_id
_entity_poly.type
_entity_poly.pdbx_seq_one_letter_code
_entity_poly.pdbx_strand_id
1 'polypeptide(L)'
;MNIIKWISQKKAQGPDNIHNQMIKNGGQSLIDSLVVLFNWSSRLDMSKIMEASEYCSNSKPDRDHSICKNYRPISLSGVEKLLERIITMILMWYLNESKLLHQCQAGFQSWHNTSELLLRLSAYDSAWRERIWMNVISQTPPLELRRQQEEVERKTINSVQSIHSLS
;
A
#
# COMPACT_ATOMS: atom_id res chain seq x y z
N MET A 1 25.92 -7.86 6.09
CA MET A 1 24.48 -7.84 6.45
C MET A 1 23.86 -9.16 5.98
N ASN A 2 23.43 -10.05 6.89
CA ASN A 2 23.01 -11.40 6.52
C ASN A 2 21.49 -11.43 6.20
N ILE A 3 21.15 -11.12 4.94
CA ILE A 3 19.76 -10.94 4.46
C ILE A 3 18.94 -12.23 4.56
N ILE A 4 19.61 -13.39 4.50
CA ILE A 4 19.01 -14.73 4.59
C ILE A 4 18.29 -14.96 5.92
N LYS A 5 18.73 -14.30 7.01
CA LYS A 5 18.07 -14.40 8.33
C LYS A 5 16.60 -14.00 8.26
N TRP A 6 16.28 -13.04 7.41
CA TRP A 6 14.96 -12.44 7.31
C TRP A 6 13.99 -13.17 6.38
N ILE A 7 14.41 -14.28 5.76
CA ILE A 7 13.51 -15.13 4.97
C ILE A 7 12.57 -15.86 5.95
N SER A 8 11.28 -15.95 5.64
CA SER A 8 10.34 -16.74 6.47
C SER A 8 10.40 -18.20 6.07
N GLN A 9 10.67 -19.10 7.02
CA GLN A 9 10.79 -20.54 6.75
C GLN A 9 9.46 -21.19 6.38
N LYS A 10 8.33 -20.67 6.89
CA LYS A 10 7.00 -21.27 6.75
C LYS A 10 6.27 -20.87 5.46
N LYS A 11 6.94 -20.23 4.50
CA LYS A 11 6.30 -19.88 3.23
C LYS A 11 6.20 -21.12 2.34
N ALA A 12 5.12 -21.17 1.55
CA ALA A 12 4.96 -22.18 0.51
C ALA A 12 6.15 -22.13 -0.47
N GLN A 13 6.60 -23.30 -0.90
CA GLN A 13 7.63 -23.42 -1.93
C GLN A 13 7.09 -23.02 -3.30
N GLY A 14 7.98 -22.57 -4.18
CA GLY A 14 7.66 -22.32 -5.57
C GLY A 14 7.56 -23.61 -6.38
N PRO A 15 7.22 -23.49 -7.68
CA PRO A 15 7.27 -24.61 -8.62
C PRO A 15 8.69 -25.14 -8.83
N ASP A 16 9.70 -24.35 -8.48
CA ASP A 16 11.13 -24.73 -8.41
C ASP A 16 11.43 -25.77 -7.31
N ASN A 17 10.46 -26.09 -6.43
CA ASN A 17 10.59 -26.98 -5.27
C ASN A 17 11.74 -26.57 -4.31
N ILE A 18 12.15 -25.29 -4.34
CA ILE A 18 13.17 -24.77 -3.43
C ILE A 18 12.50 -24.25 -2.17
N HIS A 19 12.69 -24.94 -1.06
CA HIS A 19 12.13 -24.50 0.22
C HIS A 19 12.99 -23.41 0.87
N ASN A 20 12.36 -22.46 1.55
CA ASN A 20 13.07 -21.37 2.24
C ASN A 20 14.03 -21.88 3.34
N GLN A 21 13.78 -23.06 3.88
CA GLN A 21 14.72 -23.71 4.80
C GLN A 21 16.03 -24.11 4.12
N MET A 22 15.99 -24.52 2.85
CA MET A 22 17.20 -24.84 2.08
C MET A 22 18.06 -23.60 1.91
N ILE A 23 17.45 -22.45 1.61
CA ILE A 23 18.17 -21.17 1.48
C ILE A 23 18.79 -20.76 2.82
N LYS A 24 18.13 -21.00 3.94
CA LYS A 24 18.68 -20.70 5.27
C LYS A 24 19.81 -21.64 5.70
N ASN A 25 19.69 -22.92 5.37
CA ASN A 25 20.59 -23.96 5.84
C ASN A 25 21.72 -24.27 4.86
N GLY A 26 21.70 -23.70 3.64
CA GLY A 26 22.67 -23.99 2.58
C GLY A 26 24.10 -23.49 2.82
N GLY A 27 24.35 -22.77 3.93
CA GLY A 27 25.69 -22.32 4.30
C GLY A 27 26.30 -21.32 3.32
N GLN A 28 27.62 -21.11 3.44
CA GLN A 28 28.35 -20.12 2.64
C GLN A 28 28.41 -20.49 1.15
N SER A 29 28.54 -21.78 0.82
CA SER A 29 28.62 -22.24 -0.57
C SER A 29 27.37 -21.88 -1.38
N LEU A 30 26.17 -21.98 -0.78
CA LEU A 30 24.94 -21.56 -1.43
C LEU A 30 24.91 -20.03 -1.61
N ILE A 31 25.40 -19.27 -0.64
CA ILE A 31 25.49 -17.80 -0.73
C ILE A 31 26.37 -17.41 -1.91
N ASP A 32 27.55 -18.00 -2.03
CA ASP A 32 28.49 -17.70 -3.11
C ASP A 32 27.86 -18.03 -4.49
N SER A 33 27.13 -19.14 -4.55
CA SER A 33 26.40 -19.56 -5.77
C SER A 33 25.29 -18.58 -6.13
N LEU A 34 24.52 -18.11 -5.14
CA LEU A 34 23.48 -17.09 -5.32
C LEU A 34 24.06 -15.74 -5.75
N VAL A 35 25.21 -15.35 -5.21
CA VAL A 35 25.89 -14.10 -5.61
C VAL A 35 26.29 -14.18 -7.08
N VAL A 36 26.87 -15.29 -7.52
CA VAL A 36 27.19 -15.50 -8.94
C VAL A 36 25.90 -15.43 -9.76
N LEU A 37 24.85 -16.14 -9.37
CA LEU A 37 23.57 -16.15 -10.07
C LEU A 37 22.97 -14.74 -10.22
N PHE A 38 22.96 -13.94 -9.15
CA PHE A 38 22.42 -12.58 -9.16
C PHE A 38 23.27 -11.61 -10.00
N ASN A 39 24.59 -11.77 -10.00
CA ASN A 39 25.47 -10.99 -10.87
C ASN A 39 25.30 -11.34 -12.36
N TRP A 40 24.91 -12.59 -12.65
CA TRP A 40 24.54 -12.99 -14.01
C TRP A 40 23.18 -12.44 -14.39
N SER A 41 22.19 -12.51 -13.49
CA SER A 41 20.84 -12.01 -13.76
C SER A 41 20.83 -10.51 -14.03
N SER A 42 21.68 -9.72 -13.36
CA SER A 42 21.80 -8.27 -13.62
C SER A 42 22.32 -7.91 -15.02
N ARG A 43 22.92 -8.87 -15.75
CA ARG A 43 23.39 -8.69 -17.12
C ARG A 43 22.37 -9.12 -18.16
N LEU A 44 21.29 -9.79 -17.73
CA LEU A 44 20.21 -10.26 -18.57
C LEU A 44 19.04 -9.27 -18.52
N ASP A 45 18.21 -9.28 -19.57
CA ASP A 45 16.94 -8.56 -19.57
C ASP A 45 15.98 -9.21 -18.56
N MET A 46 16.03 -8.74 -17.31
CA MET A 46 15.22 -9.24 -16.21
C MET A 46 13.72 -9.20 -16.50
N SER A 47 13.26 -8.30 -17.37
CA SER A 47 11.86 -8.22 -17.81
C SER A 47 11.36 -9.53 -18.42
N LYS A 48 12.19 -10.23 -19.20
CA LYS A 48 11.79 -11.50 -19.85
C LYS A 48 11.79 -12.68 -18.88
N ILE A 49 12.69 -12.67 -17.91
CA ILE A 49 12.79 -13.73 -16.89
C ILE A 49 11.58 -13.69 -15.98
N MET A 50 11.17 -12.49 -15.54
CA MET A 50 10.01 -12.33 -14.66
C MET A 50 8.69 -12.65 -15.38
N GLU A 51 8.58 -12.41 -16.69
CA GLU A 51 7.41 -12.81 -17.47
C GLU A 51 7.29 -14.35 -17.57
N ALA A 52 8.43 -15.05 -17.65
CA ALA A 52 8.48 -16.51 -17.68
C ALA A 52 8.30 -17.18 -16.30
N SER A 53 8.30 -16.42 -15.20
CA SER A 53 8.05 -16.97 -13.86
C SER A 53 6.65 -17.58 -13.80
N GLU A 54 6.54 -18.81 -13.30
CA GLU A 54 5.26 -19.46 -13.12
C GLU A 54 4.51 -18.85 -11.92
N TYR A 55 3.33 -18.32 -12.19
CA TYR A 55 2.51 -17.61 -11.21
C TYR A 55 1.41 -18.51 -10.66
N CYS A 56 1.35 -18.65 -9.34
CA CYS A 56 0.21 -19.27 -8.70
C CYS A 56 -0.97 -18.27 -8.70
N SER A 57 -2.12 -18.71 -9.20
CA SER A 57 -3.32 -17.86 -9.30
C SER A 57 -4.06 -17.83 -7.96
N ASN A 58 -4.10 -16.66 -7.31
CA ASN A 58 -4.90 -16.48 -6.09
C ASN A 58 -6.17 -15.67 -6.36
N SER A 59 -7.33 -16.27 -6.15
CA SER A 59 -8.63 -15.59 -6.33
C SER A 59 -8.97 -14.71 -5.13
N LYS A 60 -9.72 -13.63 -5.37
CA LYS A 60 -10.38 -12.92 -4.27
C LYS A 60 -11.54 -13.77 -3.72
N PRO A 61 -11.73 -13.84 -2.39
CA PRO A 61 -12.74 -14.70 -1.77
C PRO A 61 -14.18 -14.34 -2.15
N ASP A 62 -14.41 -13.09 -2.54
CA ASP A 62 -15.75 -12.52 -2.82
C ASP A 62 -15.99 -12.31 -4.33
N ARG A 63 -15.35 -13.13 -5.17
CA ARG A 63 -15.47 -13.01 -6.63
C ARG A 63 -15.63 -14.36 -7.29
N ASP A 64 -16.24 -14.35 -8.47
CA ASP A 64 -16.42 -15.55 -9.27
C ASP A 64 -15.07 -16.13 -9.70
N HIS A 65 -14.84 -17.40 -9.34
CA HIS A 65 -13.63 -18.16 -9.61
C HIS A 65 -13.56 -18.68 -11.06
N SER A 66 -14.66 -18.59 -11.82
CA SER A 66 -14.65 -18.92 -13.25
C SER A 66 -13.97 -17.85 -14.12
N ILE A 67 -13.82 -16.62 -13.60
CA ILE A 67 -13.30 -15.48 -14.35
C ILE A 67 -11.80 -15.32 -14.09
N CYS A 68 -10.98 -15.54 -15.12
CA CYS A 68 -9.52 -15.41 -15.05
C CYS A 68 -9.04 -14.03 -14.53
N LYS A 69 -9.75 -12.94 -14.87
CA LYS A 69 -9.45 -11.58 -14.39
C LYS A 69 -9.58 -11.39 -12.87
N ASN A 70 -10.24 -12.31 -12.16
CA ASN A 70 -10.40 -12.23 -10.71
C ASN A 70 -9.20 -12.80 -9.95
N TYR A 71 -8.31 -13.51 -10.63
CA TYR A 71 -7.07 -14.02 -10.06
C TYR A 71 -5.99 -12.94 -10.03
N ARG A 72 -5.18 -12.98 -8.97
CA ARG A 72 -3.93 -12.23 -8.88
C ARG A 72 -2.78 -13.22 -9.07
N PRO A 73 -1.91 -13.03 -10.07
CA PRO A 73 -0.71 -13.84 -10.20
C PRO A 73 0.23 -13.57 -9.02
N ILE A 74 0.72 -14.63 -8.38
CA ILE A 74 1.72 -14.57 -7.30
C ILE A 74 2.90 -15.45 -7.68
N SER A 75 4.10 -14.88 -7.83
CA SER A 75 5.31 -15.70 -7.95
C SER A 75 5.59 -16.35 -6.60
N LEU A 76 5.83 -17.66 -6.58
CA LEU A 76 6.15 -18.41 -5.37
C LEU A 76 7.65 -18.74 -5.23
N SER A 77 8.53 -18.26 -6.13
CA SER A 77 9.97 -18.57 -6.02
C SER A 77 10.61 -17.89 -4.80
N GLY A 78 11.38 -18.65 -4.03
CA GLY A 78 12.13 -18.14 -2.87
C GLY A 78 13.36 -17.32 -3.26
N VAL A 79 14.02 -17.70 -4.36
CA VAL A 79 15.27 -17.07 -4.83
C VAL A 79 14.98 -15.72 -5.48
N GLU A 80 13.96 -15.63 -6.33
CA GLU A 80 13.54 -14.37 -6.97
C GLU A 80 13.14 -13.33 -5.91
N LYS A 81 12.34 -13.74 -4.92
CA LYS A 81 11.94 -12.86 -3.80
C LYS A 81 13.12 -12.40 -2.96
N LEU A 82 14.17 -13.21 -2.86
CA LEU A 82 15.40 -12.81 -2.18
C LEU A 82 16.10 -11.71 -2.95
N LEU A 83 16.23 -11.86 -4.28
CA LEU A 83 16.81 -10.84 -5.16
C LEU A 83 16.00 -9.54 -5.13
N GLU A 84 14.68 -9.64 -5.31
CA GLU A 84 13.75 -8.50 -5.24
C GLU A 84 13.97 -7.72 -3.94
N ARG A 85 14.05 -8.42 -2.81
CA ARG A 85 14.28 -7.79 -1.51
C ARG A 85 15.64 -7.09 -1.41
N ILE A 86 16.71 -7.69 -1.95
CA ILE A 86 18.04 -7.05 -1.98
C ILE A 86 17.95 -5.74 -2.76
N ILE A 87 17.34 -5.78 -3.94
CA ILE A 87 17.16 -4.61 -4.82
C ILE A 87 16.30 -3.56 -4.12
N THR A 88 15.14 -3.92 -3.56
CA THR A 88 14.27 -2.99 -2.84
C THR A 88 15.00 -2.34 -1.67
N MET A 89 15.82 -3.07 -0.93
CA MET A 89 16.56 -2.53 0.20
C MET A 89 17.58 -1.47 -0.25
N ILE A 90 18.34 -1.76 -1.31
CA ILE A 90 19.33 -0.83 -1.88
C ILE A 90 18.61 0.40 -2.45
N LEU A 91 17.53 0.18 -3.22
CA LEU A 91 16.75 1.25 -3.83
C LEU A 91 16.11 2.16 -2.78
N MET A 92 15.49 1.58 -1.75
CA MET A 92 14.84 2.34 -0.69
C MET A 92 15.86 3.13 0.14
N TRP A 93 17.05 2.57 0.39
CA TRP A 93 18.15 3.31 1.01
C TRP A 93 18.53 4.53 0.17
N TYR A 94 18.75 4.35 -1.13
CA TYR A 94 19.09 5.44 -2.06
C TYR A 94 18.01 6.52 -2.13
N LEU A 95 16.73 6.12 -2.25
CA LEU A 95 15.59 7.03 -2.34
C LEU A 95 15.41 7.87 -1.06
N ASN A 96 15.65 7.27 0.10
CA ASN A 96 15.61 7.97 1.39
C ASN A 96 16.78 8.94 1.56
N GLU A 97 18.01 8.51 1.26
CA GLU A 97 19.20 9.36 1.38
C GLU A 97 19.11 10.57 0.45
N SER A 98 18.61 10.34 -0.77
CA SER A 98 18.42 11.39 -1.78
C SER A 98 17.16 12.24 -1.54
N LYS A 99 16.34 11.92 -0.53
CA LYS A 99 15.05 12.58 -0.23
C LYS A 99 14.13 12.70 -1.45
N LEU A 100 14.12 11.68 -2.31
CA LEU A 100 13.32 11.65 -3.54
C LEU A 100 11.88 11.20 -3.30
N LEU A 101 11.58 10.66 -2.12
CA LEU A 101 10.24 10.25 -1.75
C LEU A 101 9.39 11.45 -1.34
N HIS A 102 8.17 11.51 -1.87
CA HIS A 102 7.23 12.56 -1.52
C HIS A 102 6.72 12.39 -0.08
N GLN A 103 6.55 13.49 0.66
CA GLN A 103 6.13 13.47 2.07
C GLN A 103 4.75 12.82 2.29
N CYS A 104 3.88 12.84 1.27
CA CYS A 104 2.56 12.20 1.31
C CYS A 104 2.56 10.73 0.86
N GLN A 105 3.70 10.17 0.45
CA GLN A 105 3.78 8.78 0.05
C GLN A 105 3.90 7.90 1.30
N ALA A 106 2.80 7.31 1.76
CA ALA A 106 2.82 6.38 2.90
C ALA A 106 3.07 4.92 2.49
N GLY A 107 2.84 4.57 1.23
CA GLY A 107 2.96 3.21 0.73
C GLY A 107 4.42 2.75 0.64
N PHE A 108 4.69 1.53 1.12
CA PHE A 108 6.00 0.86 1.05
C PHE A 108 7.15 1.57 1.77
N GLN A 109 6.86 2.54 2.64
CA GLN A 109 7.85 3.20 3.48
C GLN A 109 7.86 2.62 4.89
N SER A 110 9.04 2.60 5.52
CA SER A 110 9.14 2.26 6.94
C SER A 110 8.43 3.32 7.78
N TRP A 111 7.84 2.88 8.90
CA TRP A 111 7.14 3.73 9.87
C TRP A 111 5.88 4.45 9.38
N HIS A 112 5.45 4.20 8.14
CA HIS A 112 4.18 4.67 7.61
C HIS A 112 3.16 3.53 7.56
N ASN A 113 1.89 3.88 7.78
CA ASN A 113 0.79 2.94 7.63
C ASN A 113 -0.41 3.59 6.92
N THR A 114 -1.35 2.76 6.48
CA THR A 114 -2.54 3.23 5.76
C THR A 114 -3.42 4.14 6.62
N SER A 115 -3.47 3.93 7.93
CA SER A 115 -4.27 4.75 8.86
C SER A 115 -3.74 6.17 8.96
N GLU A 116 -2.41 6.35 8.98
CA GLU A 116 -1.78 7.67 8.97
C GLU A 116 -2.10 8.43 7.69
N LEU A 117 -2.06 7.75 6.54
CA LEU A 117 -2.45 8.35 5.26
C LEU A 117 -3.93 8.78 5.27
N LEU A 118 -4.82 7.93 5.80
CA LEU A 118 -6.24 8.25 5.93
C LEU A 118 -6.48 9.46 6.82
N LEU A 119 -5.79 9.55 7.97
CA LEU A 119 -5.89 10.71 8.87
C LEU A 119 -5.42 11.99 8.19
N ARG A 120 -4.30 11.94 7.45
CA ARG A 120 -3.81 13.09 6.67
C ARG A 120 -4.83 13.52 5.61
N LEU A 121 -5.44 12.57 4.91
CA LEU A 121 -6.47 12.86 3.90
C LEU A 121 -7.72 13.49 4.55
N SER A 122 -8.21 12.95 5.66
CA SER A 122 -9.38 13.52 6.35
C SER A 122 -9.12 14.91 6.90
N ALA A 123 -7.91 15.15 7.44
CA ALA A 123 -7.51 16.47 7.91
C ALA A 123 -7.38 17.48 6.77
N TYR A 124 -6.93 17.03 5.59
CA TYR A 124 -6.87 17.88 4.41
C TYR A 124 -8.26 18.23 3.91
N ASP A 125 -9.20 17.29 3.92
CA ASP A 125 -10.59 17.51 3.56
C ASP A 125 -11.26 18.53 4.50
N SER A 126 -11.11 18.37 5.83
CA SER A 126 -11.68 19.32 6.78
C SER A 126 -11.10 20.72 6.61
N ALA A 127 -9.78 20.84 6.48
CA ALA A 127 -9.12 22.13 6.26
C ALA A 127 -9.54 22.78 4.93
N TRP A 128 -9.74 21.98 3.88
CA TRP A 128 -10.20 22.48 2.58
C TRP A 128 -11.65 22.99 2.66
N ARG A 129 -12.53 22.25 3.36
CA ARG A 129 -13.92 22.66 3.60
C ARG A 129 -14.00 23.97 4.40
N GLU A 130 -13.20 24.12 5.45
CA GLU A 130 -13.12 25.37 6.21
C GLU A 130 -12.65 26.55 5.36
N ARG A 131 -11.61 26.37 4.53
CA ARG A 131 -11.12 27.43 3.63
C ARG A 131 -12.18 27.88 2.65
N ILE A 132 -12.94 26.95 2.08
CA ILE A 132 -14.06 27.30 1.19
C ILE A 132 -15.16 28.00 1.96
N TRP A 133 -15.55 27.49 3.12
CA TRP A 133 -16.56 28.12 3.96
C TRP A 133 -16.20 29.55 4.32
N MET A 134 -14.95 29.80 4.74
CA MET A 134 -14.47 31.14 5.06
C MET A 134 -14.48 32.06 3.83
N ASN A 135 -14.11 31.54 2.66
CA ASN A 135 -14.16 32.31 1.42
C ASN A 135 -15.62 32.67 1.05
N VAL A 136 -16.54 31.72 1.16
CA VAL A 136 -17.98 31.95 0.93
C VAL A 136 -18.52 32.99 1.91
N ILE A 137 -18.26 32.86 3.21
CA ILE A 137 -18.71 33.81 4.24
C ILE A 137 -18.16 35.22 3.96
N SER A 138 -16.89 35.34 3.56
CA SER A 138 -16.27 36.63 3.24
C SER A 138 -16.93 37.34 2.05
N GLN A 139 -17.52 36.58 1.14
CA GLN A 139 -18.21 37.08 -0.06
C GLN A 139 -19.73 37.24 0.15
N THR A 140 -20.28 36.75 1.26
CA THR A 140 -21.74 36.75 1.50
C THR A 140 -22.16 37.94 2.36
N PRO A 141 -23.23 38.68 2.01
CA PRO A 141 -23.72 39.80 2.80
C PRO A 141 -24.18 39.36 4.21
N PRO A 142 -23.91 40.14 5.27
CA PRO A 142 -24.23 39.75 6.66
C PRO A 142 -25.71 39.46 6.94
N LEU A 143 -26.62 40.15 6.25
CA LEU A 143 -28.07 39.95 6.38
C LEU A 143 -28.53 38.60 5.81
N GLU A 144 -27.87 38.15 4.74
CA GLU A 144 -28.19 36.88 4.08
C GLU A 144 -27.70 35.69 4.91
N LEU A 145 -26.50 35.82 5.50
CA LEU A 145 -25.96 34.85 6.46
C LEU A 145 -26.88 34.66 7.67
N ARG A 146 -27.39 35.77 8.22
CA ARG A 146 -28.31 35.73 9.38
C ARG A 146 -29.63 35.03 9.05
N ARG A 147 -30.20 35.27 7.87
CA ARG A 147 -31.40 34.56 7.40
C ARG A 147 -31.17 33.06 7.24
N GLN A 148 -30.02 32.66 6.69
CA GLN A 148 -29.71 31.24 6.52
C GLN A 148 -29.49 30.54 7.88
N GLN A 149 -28.88 31.20 8.86
CA GLN A 149 -28.78 30.68 10.24
C GLN A 149 -30.16 30.44 10.86
N GLU A 150 -31.06 31.41 10.76
CA GLU A 150 -32.43 31.28 11.29
C GLU A 150 -33.24 30.17 10.60
N GLU A 151 -32.96 29.88 9.32
CA GLU A 151 -33.62 28.80 8.60
C GLU A 151 -33.10 27.41 9.00
N VAL A 152 -31.79 27.29 9.23
CA VAL A 152 -31.19 26.04 9.74
C VAL A 152 -31.68 25.75 11.15
N GLU A 153 -31.72 26.73 12.04
CA GLU A 153 -32.24 26.59 13.41
C GLU A 153 -33.70 26.13 13.40
N ARG A 154 -34.55 26.74 12.56
CA ARG A 154 -35.95 26.32 12.40
C ARG A 154 -36.08 24.88 11.92
N LYS A 155 -35.31 24.46 10.91
CA LYS A 155 -35.34 23.07 10.41
C LYS A 155 -34.90 22.07 11.49
N THR A 156 -33.90 22.43 12.28
CA THR A 156 -33.40 21.58 13.38
C THR A 156 -34.44 21.42 14.48
N ILE A 157 -35.06 22.53 14.92
CA ILE A 157 -36.14 22.52 15.93
C ILE A 157 -37.31 21.65 15.48
N ASN A 158 -37.76 21.79 14.23
CA ASN A 158 -38.87 21.01 13.70
C ASN A 158 -38.55 19.51 13.66
N SER A 159 -37.31 19.13 13.30
CA SER A 159 -36.90 17.73 13.28
C SER A 159 -36.90 17.07 14.68
N VAL A 160 -36.51 17.80 15.72
CA VAL A 160 -36.52 17.33 17.12
C VAL A 160 -37.94 17.19 17.66
N GLN A 161 -38.81 18.15 17.33
CA GLN A 161 -40.23 18.08 17.72
C GLN A 161 -40.95 16.90 17.07
N SER A 162 -40.66 16.60 15.81
CA SER A 162 -41.23 15.42 15.13
C SER A 162 -40.80 14.08 15.76
N ILE A 163 -39.59 13.99 16.32
CA ILE A 163 -39.11 12.80 17.03
C ILE A 163 -39.83 12.63 18.38
N HIS A 164 -40.07 13.73 19.10
CA HIS A 164 -40.78 13.70 20.39
C HIS A 164 -42.28 13.42 20.26
N SER A 165 -42.91 13.68 19.12
CA SER A 165 -44.33 13.37 18.86
C SER A 165 -44.59 11.92 18.42
N LEU A 166 -43.55 11.08 18.31
CA LEU A 166 -43.63 9.66 17.96
C LEU A 166 -43.33 8.71 19.14
N SER A 167 -43.15 9.25 20.35
CA SER A 167 -43.06 8.53 21.62
C SER A 167 -44.30 8.78 22.48
#